data_AF-A0A2U2X8P9-F1
#
_entry.id   AF-A0A2U2X8P9-F1
#
_cell.length_a   1.000
_cell.length_b   1.000
_cell.length_c   1.000
_cell.angle_alpha   90.00
_cell.angle_beta   90.00
_cell.angle_gamma   90.00
#
_symmetry.space_group_name_H-M   'P 1'
#
loop_
_entity.id
_entity.type
_entity.pdbx_description
1 polymer ?
#
loop_
_entity_poly.entity_id
_entity_poly.type
_entity_poly.pdbx_seq_one_letter_code
_entity_poly.pdbx_strand_id
1 'polypeptide(L)'
;MSLRLLFGIHGVESRQKFHAKIVEFYINIANGNVPKNIVNSLSWKIANEVHGDYKRFWIQYPKSRKRYSKLLLKDLDHPQVHEQIIYYLKSNHLEKYVEYGSVLIELSHEEFLKYEKSREEFQDMF
;
A
#
# COMPACT_ATOMS: atom_id res chain seq x y z
N MET A 1 22.32 22.73 0.60
CA MET A 1 21.63 21.49 1.01
C MET A 1 21.04 21.72 2.40
N SER A 2 19.73 21.92 2.53
CA SER A 2 19.11 22.46 3.76
C SER A 2 18.96 21.38 4.85
N LEU A 3 19.35 21.70 6.09
CA LEU A 3 19.28 20.87 7.30
C LEU A 3 17.87 20.32 7.68
N ARG A 4 16.83 20.59 6.89
CA ARG A 4 15.46 20.12 7.15
C ARG A 4 15.22 18.63 6.86
N LEU A 5 16.21 17.91 6.33
CA LEU A 5 16.06 16.48 6.01
C LEU A 5 16.29 15.54 7.21
N LEU A 6 16.83 16.03 8.33
CA LEU A 6 17.20 15.20 9.49
C LEU A 6 16.17 15.20 10.63
N PHE A 7 15.27 16.18 10.68
CA PHE A 7 14.18 16.21 11.67
C PHE A 7 12.86 15.87 10.97
N GLY A 8 12.11 14.93 11.55
CA GLY A 8 10.87 14.43 10.99
C GLY A 8 9.95 15.55 10.48
N ILE A 9 9.29 15.34 9.35
CA ILE A 9 8.30 16.27 8.84
C ILE A 9 7.12 16.28 9.82
N HIS A 10 7.11 17.24 10.74
CA HIS A 10 6.11 17.37 11.81
C HIS A 10 4.67 17.62 11.31
N GLY A 11 4.49 17.83 10.00
CA GLY A 11 3.19 18.04 9.36
C GLY A 11 2.52 16.78 8.79
N VAL A 12 3.18 15.61 8.86
CA VAL A 12 2.65 14.33 8.36
C VAL A 12 2.53 13.36 9.54
N GLU A 13 1.40 12.66 9.65
CA GLU A 13 1.20 11.59 10.63
C GLU A 13 2.35 10.57 10.58
N SER A 14 2.72 10.03 11.74
CA SER A 14 3.84 9.09 11.80
C SER A 14 3.54 7.82 11.02
N ARG A 15 4.61 7.17 10.54
CA ARG A 15 4.52 5.87 9.88
C ARG A 15 3.80 4.82 10.74
N GLN A 16 3.98 4.84 12.07
CA GLN A 16 3.26 3.94 12.98
C GLN A 16 1.74 4.14 12.91
N LYS A 17 1.27 5.38 12.76
CA LYS A 17 -0.16 5.67 12.56
C LYS A 17 -0.65 5.22 11.20
N PHE A 18 0.17 5.35 10.14
CA PHE A 18 -0.15 4.78 8.82
C PHE A 18 -0.29 3.26 8.92
N HIS A 19 0.72 2.60 9.50
CA HIS A 19 0.72 1.15 9.71
C HIS A 19 -0.54 0.69 10.45
N ALA A 20 -0.87 1.31 11.59
CA ALA A 20 -2.06 0.95 12.36
C ALA A 20 -3.35 1.02 11.52
N LYS A 21 -3.54 2.11 10.75
CA LYS A 21 -4.71 2.28 9.87
C LYS A 21 -4.74 1.26 8.73
N ILE A 22 -3.58 0.98 8.13
CA ILE A 22 -3.46 0.04 7.00
C ILE A 22 -3.70 -1.40 7.48
N VAL A 23 -3.18 -1.78 8.65
CA VAL A 23 -3.44 -3.09 9.26
C VAL A 23 -4.93 -3.25 9.54
N GLU A 24 -5.56 -2.26 10.18
CA GLU A 24 -7.00 -2.30 10.46
C GLU A 24 -7.82 -2.44 9.18
N PHE A 25 -7.49 -1.65 8.15
CA PHE A 25 -8.12 -1.72 6.84
C PHE A 25 -8.03 -3.11 6.21
N TYR A 26 -6.83 -3.68 6.10
CA TYR A 26 -6.65 -4.99 5.48
C TYR A 26 -7.08 -6.17 6.35
N ILE A 27 -7.11 -6.04 7.68
CA ILE A 27 -7.72 -7.06 8.55
C ILE A 27 -9.23 -7.14 8.26
N ASN A 28 -9.89 -6.00 8.11
CA ASN A 28 -11.32 -5.94 7.81
C ASN A 28 -11.62 -6.51 6.42
N ILE A 29 -10.82 -6.16 5.41
CA ILE A 29 -10.94 -6.74 4.06
C ILE A 29 -10.66 -8.24 4.05
N ALA A 30 -9.59 -8.67 4.73
CA ALA A 30 -9.22 -10.08 4.76
C ALA A 30 -10.30 -10.95 5.38
N ASN A 31 -11.04 -10.43 6.38
CA ASN A 31 -12.12 -11.13 7.08
C ASN A 31 -11.73 -12.58 7.49
N GLY A 32 -10.48 -12.77 7.93
CA GLY A 32 -9.94 -14.07 8.33
C GLY A 32 -9.37 -14.95 7.20
N ASN A 33 -9.59 -14.61 5.92
CA ASN A 33 -9.08 -15.36 4.77
C ASN A 33 -7.58 -15.16 4.52
N VAL A 34 -6.99 -14.10 5.08
CA VAL A 34 -5.54 -13.86 5.05
C VAL A 34 -5.00 -13.88 6.48
N PRO A 35 -3.96 -14.69 6.78
CA PRO A 35 -3.35 -14.72 8.10
C PRO A 35 -2.91 -13.34 8.60
N LYS A 36 -3.23 -13.01 9.86
CA LYS A 36 -2.95 -11.68 10.46
C LYS A 36 -1.48 -11.28 10.41
N ASN A 37 -0.56 -12.24 10.53
CA ASN A 37 0.89 -12.00 10.44
C ASN A 37 1.31 -11.56 9.02
N ILE A 38 0.68 -12.10 7.98
CA ILE A 38 0.88 -11.71 6.58
C ILE A 38 0.33 -10.30 6.38
N VAL A 39 -0.91 -10.03 6.83
CA VAL A 39 -1.51 -8.68 6.77
C VAL A 39 -0.63 -7.64 7.47
N ASN A 40 -0.13 -7.95 8.68
CA ASN A 40 0.73 -7.05 9.43
C ASN A 40 2.06 -6.76 8.71
N SER A 41 2.71 -7.79 8.18
CA SER A 41 3.98 -7.66 7.46
C SER A 41 3.82 -6.87 6.15
N LEU A 42 2.78 -7.18 5.37
CA LEU A 42 2.40 -6.44 4.18
C LEU A 42 2.10 -4.96 4.50
N SER A 43 1.33 -4.72 5.56
CA SER A 43 0.95 -3.37 5.98
C SER A 43 2.15 -2.52 6.36
N TRP A 44 3.21 -3.12 6.92
CA TRP A 44 4.47 -2.41 7.16
C TRP A 44 5.15 -1.98 5.87
N LYS A 45 5.17 -2.84 4.85
CA LYS A 45 5.72 -2.51 3.53
C LYS A 45 4.93 -1.36 2.91
N ILE A 46 3.60 -1.47 2.85
CA ILE A 46 2.74 -0.41 2.29
C ILE A 46 2.89 0.90 3.09
N ALA A 47 2.91 0.82 4.42
CA ALA A 47 3.08 2.00 5.27
C ALA A 47 4.42 2.70 5.04
N ASN A 48 5.50 1.96 4.74
CA ASN A 48 6.80 2.57 4.42
C ASN A 48 6.72 3.40 3.14
N GLU A 49 6.19 2.80 2.06
CA GLU A 49 6.12 3.42 0.74
C GLU A 49 5.14 4.61 0.73
N VAL A 50 3.89 4.37 1.16
CA VAL A 50 2.84 5.39 1.15
C VAL A 50 3.20 6.58 2.06
N HIS A 51 3.80 6.34 3.22
CA HIS A 51 4.27 7.43 4.08
C HIS A 51 5.44 8.21 3.43
N GLY A 52 6.31 7.53 2.68
CA GLY A 52 7.35 8.17 1.88
C GLY A 52 6.77 9.10 0.82
N ASP A 53 5.77 8.63 0.08
CA ASP A 53 5.04 9.42 -0.92
C ASP A 53 4.33 10.62 -0.30
N TYR A 54 3.64 10.41 0.83
CA TYR A 54 2.99 11.49 1.57
C TYR A 54 3.97 12.57 2.02
N LYS A 55 5.13 12.18 2.55
CA LYS A 55 6.19 13.12 2.93
C LYS A 55 6.71 13.90 1.73
N ARG A 56 6.97 13.23 0.61
CA ARG A 56 7.43 13.85 -0.64
C ARG A 56 6.40 14.86 -1.14
N PHE A 57 5.13 14.47 -1.24
CA PHE A 57 4.05 15.32 -1.71
C PHE A 57 3.74 16.50 -0.78
N TRP A 58 3.88 16.32 0.54
CA TRP A 58 3.73 17.40 1.50
C TRP A 58 4.79 18.51 1.32
N ILE A 59 6.04 18.12 0.97
CA ILE A 59 7.13 19.05 0.66
C ILE A 59 6.88 19.72 -0.69
N GLN A 60 6.58 18.91 -1.72
CA GLN A 60 6.48 19.36 -3.11
C GLN A 60 5.26 20.25 -3.36
N TYR A 61 4.16 20.03 -2.63
CA TYR A 61 2.89 20.71 -2.87
C TYR A 61 2.42 21.47 -1.61
N PRO A 62 2.95 22.67 -1.32
CA PRO A 62 2.58 23.47 -0.14
C PRO A 62 1.07 23.73 -0.01
N LYS A 63 0.37 23.94 -1.13
CA LYS A 63 -1.09 24.16 -1.17
C LYS A 63 -1.89 22.90 -0.75
N SER A 64 -1.28 21.73 -0.81
CA SER A 64 -1.91 20.43 -0.52
C SER A 64 -1.43 19.80 0.79
N ARG A 65 -0.71 20.55 1.64
CA ARG A 65 -0.17 20.03 2.92
C ARG A 65 -1.24 19.40 3.81
N LYS A 66 -2.43 19.99 3.87
CA LYS A 66 -3.56 19.44 4.64
C LYS A 66 -3.94 18.04 4.13
N ARG A 67 -3.97 17.84 2.81
CA ARG A 67 -4.30 16.56 2.18
C ARG A 67 -3.27 15.47 2.46
N TYR A 68 -1.99 15.82 2.46
CA TYR A 68 -0.89 14.89 2.72
C TYR A 68 -0.46 14.84 4.20
N SER A 69 -1.26 15.41 5.11
CA SER A 69 -0.96 15.37 6.55
C SER A 69 -1.39 14.08 7.24
N LYS A 70 -2.38 13.37 6.67
CA LYS A 70 -2.97 12.16 7.25
C LYS A 70 -3.35 11.19 6.15
N LEU A 71 -3.09 9.90 6.35
CA LEU A 71 -3.50 8.85 5.42
C LEU A 71 -5.01 8.92 5.17
N LEU A 72 -5.40 8.87 3.89
CA LEU A 72 -6.76 8.57 3.47
C LEU A 72 -6.83 7.13 2.97
N LEU A 73 -7.78 6.35 3.49
CA LEU A 73 -7.91 4.92 3.15
C LEU A 73 -8.16 4.68 1.66
N LYS A 74 -8.83 5.60 0.96
CA LYS A 74 -9.03 5.54 -0.49
C LYS A 74 -7.72 5.55 -1.30
N ASP A 75 -6.60 5.98 -0.72
CA ASP A 75 -5.31 5.93 -1.41
C ASP A 75 -4.69 4.52 -1.39
N LEU A 76 -5.28 3.60 -0.64
CA LEU A 76 -4.89 2.18 -0.64
C LEU A 76 -5.48 1.42 -1.83
N ASP A 77 -6.57 1.95 -2.43
CA ASP A 77 -7.14 1.51 -3.70
C ASP A 77 -6.48 2.26 -4.86
N HIS A 78 -5.15 2.17 -4.93
CA HIS A 78 -4.34 2.77 -5.98
C HIS A 78 -3.51 1.68 -6.68
N PRO A 79 -3.35 1.69 -8.02
CA PRO A 79 -2.61 0.66 -8.73
C PRO A 79 -1.20 0.40 -8.18
N GLN A 80 -0.50 1.44 -7.72
CA GLN A 80 0.82 1.30 -7.09
C GLN A 80 0.77 0.51 -5.77
N VAL A 81 -0.30 0.63 -4.98
CA VAL A 81 -0.49 -0.17 -3.77
C VAL A 81 -0.84 -1.61 -4.13
N HIS A 82 -1.67 -1.81 -5.16
CA HIS A 82 -1.96 -3.15 -5.69
C HIS A 82 -0.69 -3.86 -6.15
N GLU A 83 0.21 -3.15 -6.83
CA GLU A 83 1.52 -3.67 -7.22
C GLU A 83 2.37 -4.06 -6.01
N GLN A 84 2.38 -3.26 -4.94
CA GLN A 84 3.09 -3.60 -3.70
C GLN A 84 2.53 -4.86 -3.03
N ILE A 85 1.20 -5.03 -3.03
CA ILE A 85 0.53 -6.23 -2.53
C ILE A 85 1.00 -7.44 -3.34
N ILE A 86 0.88 -7.36 -4.66
CA ILE A 86 1.16 -8.50 -5.55
C ILE A 86 2.64 -8.87 -5.50
N TYR A 87 3.53 -7.88 -5.56
CA TYR A 87 4.97 -8.11 -5.43
C TYR A 87 5.32 -8.77 -4.09
N TYR A 88 4.74 -8.28 -2.98
CA TYR A 88 4.96 -8.87 -1.67
C TYR A 88 4.48 -10.32 -1.61
N LEU A 89 3.28 -10.60 -2.12
CA LEU A 89 2.70 -11.94 -2.11
C LEU A 89 3.47 -12.90 -3.02
N LYS A 90 3.85 -12.50 -4.24
CA LYS A 90 4.68 -13.33 -5.13
C LYS A 90 6.06 -13.64 -4.52
N SER A 91 6.63 -12.70 -3.76
CA SER A 91 7.96 -12.87 -3.16
C SER A 91 7.96 -13.74 -1.90
N ASN A 92 6.86 -13.77 -1.13
CA ASN A 92 6.83 -14.41 0.20
C ASN A 92 5.81 -15.55 0.31
N HIS A 93 4.80 -15.57 -0.55
CA HIS A 93 3.62 -16.44 -0.46
C HIS A 93 3.16 -16.87 -1.85
N LEU A 94 4.10 -17.28 -2.71
CA LEU A 94 3.86 -17.61 -4.13
C LEU A 94 2.74 -18.65 -4.33
N GLU A 95 2.58 -19.63 -3.45
CA GLU A 95 1.50 -20.63 -3.63
C GLU A 95 0.11 -20.08 -3.32
N LYS A 96 0.02 -18.96 -2.59
CA LYS A 96 -1.21 -18.36 -2.10
C LYS A 96 -1.46 -16.97 -2.65
N TYR A 97 -0.61 -16.48 -3.57
CA TYR A 97 -0.65 -15.08 -3.98
C TYR A 97 -1.96 -14.72 -4.70
N VAL A 98 -2.52 -15.62 -5.50
CA VAL A 98 -3.82 -15.38 -6.17
C VAL A 98 -4.94 -15.31 -5.15
N GLU A 99 -4.99 -16.26 -4.21
CA GLU A 99 -6.02 -16.33 -3.15
C GLU A 99 -5.95 -15.10 -2.22
N TYR A 100 -4.76 -14.78 -1.72
CA TYR A 100 -4.58 -13.62 -0.84
C TYR A 100 -4.73 -12.30 -1.61
N GLY A 101 -4.24 -12.25 -2.85
CA GLY A 101 -4.31 -11.06 -3.70
C GLY A 101 -5.74 -10.73 -4.10
N SER A 102 -6.54 -11.72 -4.48
CA SER A 102 -7.94 -11.52 -4.83
C SER A 102 -8.73 -10.95 -3.65
N VAL A 103 -8.50 -11.48 -2.45
CA VAL A 103 -9.11 -10.95 -1.22
C VAL A 103 -8.66 -9.51 -0.93
N LEU A 104 -7.35 -9.26 -0.91
CA LEU A 104 -6.81 -7.96 -0.46
C LEU A 104 -7.04 -6.80 -1.45
N ILE A 105 -7.28 -7.11 -2.73
CA ILE A 105 -7.61 -6.13 -3.77
C ILE A 105 -9.13 -6.10 -4.01
N GLU A 106 -9.90 -6.88 -3.26
CA GLU A 106 -11.36 -6.96 -3.35
C GLU A 106 -11.86 -7.33 -4.76
N LEU A 107 -11.15 -8.26 -5.40
CA LEU A 107 -11.51 -8.83 -6.70
C LEU A 107 -11.92 -10.30 -6.54
N SER A 108 -12.86 -10.76 -7.36
CA SER A 108 -13.06 -12.21 -7.49
C SER A 108 -11.79 -12.87 -8.04
N HIS A 109 -11.70 -14.19 -7.86
CA HIS A 109 -10.56 -14.96 -8.37
C HIS A 109 -10.34 -14.73 -9.88
N GLU A 110 -11.41 -14.75 -10.68
CA GLU A 110 -11.33 -14.53 -12.13
C GLU A 110 -10.93 -13.09 -12.49
N GLU A 111 -11.48 -12.10 -11.77
CA GLU A 111 -11.13 -10.69 -11.99
C GLU A 111 -9.66 -10.43 -11.63
N PHE A 112 -9.16 -11.03 -10.56
CA PHE A 112 -7.76 -10.90 -10.16
C PHE A 112 -6.82 -11.47 -11.22
N LEU A 113 -7.11 -12.65 -11.78
CA LEU A 113 -6.30 -13.23 -12.86
C LEU A 113 -6.29 -12.34 -14.11
N LYS A 114 -7.43 -11.76 -14.48
CA LYS A 114 -7.52 -10.81 -15.60
C LYS A 114 -6.72 -9.53 -15.32
N TYR A 115 -6.86 -8.98 -14.12
CA TYR A 115 -6.13 -7.80 -13.66
C TYR A 115 -4.62 -8.03 -13.65
N GLU A 116 -4.19 -9.21 -13.23
CA GLU A 116 -2.78 -9.60 -13.25
C GLU A 116 -2.24 -9.69 -14.66
N LYS A 117 -2.96 -10.36 -15.57
CA LYS A 117 -2.55 -10.48 -16.95
C LYS A 117 -2.40 -9.11 -17.61
N SER A 118 -3.38 -8.22 -17.45
CA SER A 118 -3.32 -6.87 -18.04
C SER A 118 -2.19 -6.03 -17.45
N ARG A 119 -1.87 -6.22 -16.16
CA ARG A 119 -0.73 -5.57 -15.52
C ARG A 119 0.60 -6.09 -16.08
N GLU A 120 0.76 -7.40 -16.24
CA GLU A 120 1.97 -8.01 -16.82
C GLU A 120 2.17 -7.55 -18.26
N GLU A 121 1.10 -7.56 -19.07
CA GLU A 121 1.13 -7.02 -20.43
C GLU A 121 1.55 -5.54 -20.47
N PHE A 122 1.09 -4.72 -19.52
CA PHE A 122 1.51 -3.32 -19.42
C PHE A 122 2.98 -3.16 -19.01
N GLN A 123 3.48 -4.00 -18.11
CA GLN A 123 4.88 -3.99 -17.68
C GLN A 123 5.83 -4.40 -18.82
N ASP A 124 5.42 -5.37 -19.65
CA ASP A 124 6.21 -5.85 -20.80
C ASP A 124 6.31 -4.82 -21.96
N MET A 125 5.54 -3.72 -21.91
CA MET A 125 5.60 -2.65 -22.91
C MET A 125 6.78 -1.68 -22.74
N PHE A 126 7.53 -1.76 -21.62
CA PHE A 126 8.60 -0.83 -21.25
C PHE A 126 9.88 -1.55 -20.83
#